data_AF-D0UTD0-F1
#
_entry.id   AF-D0UTD0-F1
#
_cell.length_a   1.000
_cell.length_b   1.000
_cell.length_c   1.000
_cell.angle_alpha   90.00
_cell.angle_beta   90.00
_cell.angle_gamma   90.00
#
_symmetry.space_group_name_H-M   'P 1'
#
loop_
_entity.id
_entity.type
_entity.pdbx_description
1 polymer ?
#
loop_
_entity_poly.entity_id
_entity_poly.type
_entity_poly.pdbx_seq_one_letter_code
_entity_poly.pdbx_strand_id
1 'polypeptide(L)' 'AIVKKQIMRLKEPSIKCVDLVVSELCNVVRKCSEKMNRYPRLREETERIITSHIREREVRTKDQIMLLVDTELA' A
#
# COMPACT_ATOMS: atom_id res chain seq x y z
N ALA A 1 -3.80 -31.46 3.45
CA ALA A 1 -4.50 -30.86 4.61
C ALA A 1 -3.64 -29.83 5.37
N ILE A 2 -2.41 -30.16 5.77
CA ILE A 2 -1.57 -29.25 6.59
C ILE A 2 -0.98 -28.09 5.77
N VAL A 3 -0.49 -28.37 4.56
CA VAL A 3 0.14 -27.35 3.68
C VAL A 3 -0.85 -26.24 3.31
N LYS A 4 -2.06 -26.58 2.84
CA LYS A 4 -3.12 -25.59 2.56
C LYS A 4 -3.48 -24.71 3.77
N LYS A 5 -3.46 -25.28 5.00
CA LYS A 5 -3.66 -24.48 6.23
C LYS A 5 -2.52 -23.50 6.50
N GLN A 6 -1.27 -23.86 6.22
CA GLN A 6 -0.14 -22.94 6.38
C GLN A 6 -0.16 -21.83 5.32
N ILE A 7 -0.52 -22.15 4.07
CA ILE A 7 -0.63 -21.17 2.98
C ILE A 7 -1.70 -20.11 3.31
N MET A 8 -2.86 -20.49 3.84
CA MET A 8 -3.90 -19.53 4.25
C MET A 8 -3.41 -18.52 5.29
N ARG A 9 -2.47 -18.90 6.16
CA ARG A 9 -1.92 -18.00 7.20
C ARG A 9 -1.02 -16.90 6.63
N LEU A 10 -0.65 -16.97 5.35
CA LEU A 10 0.16 -15.94 4.70
C LEU A 10 -0.64 -14.69 4.32
N LYS A 11 -1.97 -14.77 4.22
CA LYS A 11 -2.83 -13.62 3.83
C LYS A 11 -2.60 -12.43 4.75
N GLU A 12 -2.82 -12.62 6.05
CA GLU A 12 -2.72 -11.55 7.05
C GLU A 12 -1.33 -10.87 7.11
N PRO A 13 -0.20 -11.59 7.22
CA PRO A 13 1.12 -10.95 7.23
C PRO A 13 1.46 -10.26 5.91
N SER A 14 0.99 -10.77 4.76
CA SER A 14 1.20 -10.11 3.46
C SER A 14 0.41 -8.80 3.34
N ILE A 15 -0.85 -8.76 3.81
CA ILE A 15 -1.64 -7.52 3.85
C ILE A 15 -1.00 -6.50 4.80
N LYS A 16 -0.56 -6.94 5.99
CA LYS A 16 0.12 -6.06 6.95
C LYS A 16 1.42 -5.48 6.38
N CYS A 17 2.14 -6.24 5.56
CA CYS A 17 3.33 -5.74 4.87
C CYS A 17 2.97 -4.57 3.93
N VAL A 18 1.88 -4.69 3.16
CA VAL A 18 1.39 -3.60 2.30
C VAL A 18 1.03 -2.37 3.13
N ASP A 19 0.33 -2.52 4.27
CA ASP A 19 -0.03 -1.41 5.16
C ASP A 19 1.20 -0.64 5.64
N LEU A 20 2.24 -1.37 6.06
CA LEU A 20 3.50 -0.77 6.52
C LEU A 20 4.20 0.00 5.39
N VAL A 21 4.22 -0.56 4.18
CA VAL A 21 4.80 0.11 3.01
C VAL A 21 4.01 1.37 2.65
N VAL A 22 2.68 1.33 2.67
CA VAL A 22 1.82 2.49 2.39
C VAL A 22 2.03 3.60 3.42
N SER A 23 2.17 3.24 4.70
CA SER A 23 2.49 4.19 5.76
C SER A 23 3.82 4.89 5.49
N GLU A 24 4.85 4.14 5.11
CA GLU A 24 6.17 4.70 4.81
C GLU A 24 6.16 5.53 3.52
N LEU A 25 5.43 5.12 2.49
CA LEU A 25 5.23 5.94 1.29
C LEU A 25 4.57 7.29 1.62
N CYS A 26 3.57 7.30 2.50
CA CYS A 26 2.97 8.56 2.98
C CYS A 26 3.97 9.43 3.74
N ASN A 27 4.86 8.83 4.55
CA ASN A 27 5.94 9.56 5.22
C ASN A 27 6.90 10.21 4.22
N VAL A 28 7.33 9.46 3.21
CA VAL A 28 8.22 9.95 2.16
C VAL A 28 7.58 11.10 1.38
N VAL A 29 6.31 10.99 1.02
CA VAL A 29 5.57 12.06 0.32
C VAL A 29 5.56 13.34 1.14
N ARG A 30 5.26 13.26 2.45
CA ARG A 30 5.30 14.41 3.35
C ARG A 30 6.70 15.04 3.44
N LYS A 31 7.74 14.22 3.56
CA LYS A 31 9.13 14.71 3.60
C LYS A 31 9.55 15.38 2.29
N CYS A 32 9.10 14.86 1.15
CA CYS A 32 9.36 15.46 -0.16
C CYS A 32 8.60 16.78 -0.36
N SER A 33 7.37 16.86 0.13
CA SER A 33 6.50 18.03 -0.04
C SER A 33 6.95 19.24 0.79
N GLU A 34 7.73 19.04 1.86
CA GLU A 34 8.41 20.13 2.61
C GLU A 34 9.28 21.01 1.70
N LYS A 35 9.84 20.47 0.62
CA LYS A 35 10.61 21.26 -0.37
C LYS A 35 9.75 22.21 -1.18
N MET A 36 8.42 22.06 -1.14
CA MET A 36 7.44 22.88 -1.86
C MET A 36 6.81 23.97 -0.97
N ASN A 37 7.34 24.24 0.22
CA ASN A 37 6.78 25.20 1.18
C ASN A 37 6.58 26.63 0.62
N ARG A 38 7.32 27.02 -0.42
CA ARG A 38 7.15 28.32 -1.11
C ARG A 38 5.84 28.42 -1.89
N TYR A 39 5.22 27.29 -2.24
CA TYR A 39 4.01 27.21 -3.06
C TYR A 39 2.96 26.33 -2.34
N PRO A 40 2.26 26.87 -1.33
CA PRO A 40 1.38 26.06 -0.47
C PRO A 40 0.25 25.35 -1.23
N ARG A 41 -0.35 26.01 -2.22
CA ARG A 41 -1.39 25.41 -3.08
C ARG A 41 -0.86 24.27 -3.94
N LEU A 42 0.35 24.41 -4.49
CA LEU A 42 0.98 23.35 -5.27
C LEU A 42 1.31 22.16 -4.38
N ARG A 43 1.82 22.42 -3.17
CA ARG A 43 2.14 21.40 -2.18
C ARG A 43 0.88 20.58 -1.82
N GLU A 44 -0.21 21.25 -1.47
CA GLU A 44 -1.48 20.61 -1.11
C GLU A 44 -2.02 19.72 -2.24
N GLU A 45 -2.09 20.26 -3.47
CA GLU A 45 -2.57 19.48 -4.61
C GLU A 45 -1.66 18.30 -4.95
N THR A 46 -0.34 18.48 -4.82
CA THR A 46 0.62 17.40 -5.04
C THR A 46 0.47 16.29 -4.00
N GLU A 47 0.38 16.64 -2.71
CA GLU A 47 0.14 15.67 -1.63
C GLU A 47 -1.18 14.93 -1.84
N ARG A 48 -2.25 15.64 -2.23
CA ARG A 48 -3.58 15.07 -2.48
C ARG A 48 -3.55 14.06 -3.62
N ILE A 49 -2.99 14.44 -4.78
CA ILE A 49 -2.91 13.58 -5.97
C ILE A 49 -2.10 12.32 -5.66
N ILE A 50 -0.92 12.46 -5.06
CA ILE A 50 -0.05 11.33 -4.77
C ILE A 50 -0.68 10.42 -3.71
N THR A 51 -1.25 10.96 -2.63
CA THR A 51 -1.91 10.16 -1.59
C THR A 51 -3.12 9.40 -2.14
N SER A 52 -3.91 10.03 -3.01
CA SER A 52 -5.02 9.36 -3.69
C SER A 52 -4.53 8.19 -4.54
N HIS A 53 -3.45 8.40 -5.30
CA HIS A 53 -2.86 7.33 -6.11
C HIS A 53 -2.35 6.18 -5.23
N ILE A 54 -1.63 6.47 -4.15
CA ILE A 54 -1.12 5.44 -3.23
C ILE A 54 -2.26 4.56 -2.70
N ARG A 55 -3.38 5.16 -2.27
CA ARG A 55 -4.56 4.43 -1.78
C ARG A 55 -5.19 3.54 -2.85
N GLU A 56 -5.31 4.03 -4.08
CA GLU A 56 -5.82 3.21 -5.20
C GLU A 56 -4.89 2.01 -5.45
N ARG A 57 -3.57 2.24 -5.43
CA ARG A 57 -2.57 1.19 -5.62
C ARG A 57 -2.54 0.18 -4.48
N GLU A 58 -2.76 0.63 -3.25
CA GLU A 58 -2.89 -0.22 -2.06
C GLU A 58 -3.99 -1.26 -2.25
N VAL A 59 -5.21 -0.82 -2.59
CA VAL A 59 -6.37 -1.71 -2.79
C VAL A 59 -6.06 -2.76 -3.85
N ARG A 60 -5.57 -2.32 -5.03
CA ARG A 60 -5.22 -3.24 -6.13
C ARG A 60 -4.14 -4.24 -5.75
N THR A 61 -3.17 -3.83 -4.94
CA THR A 61 -2.07 -4.70 -4.50
C THR A 61 -2.57 -5.74 -3.50
N LYS A 62 -3.43 -5.34 -2.55
CA LYS A 62 -4.07 -6.26 -1.61
C LYS A 62 -4.91 -7.31 -2.34
N ASP A 63 -5.71 -6.90 -3.32
CA ASP A 63 -6.51 -7.82 -4.14
C ASP A 63 -5.63 -8.82 -4.91
N GLN A 64 -4.53 -8.34 -5.51
CA GLN A 64 -3.58 -9.20 -6.20
C GLN A 64 -2.92 -10.22 -5.25
N ILE A 65 -2.55 -9.82 -4.04
CA ILE A 65 -1.99 -10.72 -3.02
C ILE A 65 -3.01 -11.79 -2.65
N MET A 66 -4.27 -11.42 -2.44
CA MET A 66 -5.33 -12.36 -2.11
C MET A 66 -5.52 -13.39 -3.23
N LEU A 67 -5.56 -12.93 -4.49
CA LEU A 67 -5.65 -13.80 -5.66
C LEU A 67 -4.47 -14.78 -5.77
N LEU A 68 -3.24 -14.31 -5.52
CA LEU A 68 -2.06 -15.17 -5.54
C LEU A 68 -2.16 -16.27 -4.49
N VAL A 69 -2.56 -15.94 -3.26
CA VAL A 69 -2.75 -16.95 -2.21
C VAL A 69 -3.87 -17.93 -2.55
N ASP A 70 -4.97 -17.45 -3.13
CA ASP A 70 -6.08 -18.32 -3.54
C ASP A 70 -5.68 -19.26 -4.68
N THR A 71 -4.81 -18.82 -5.59
CA THR A 71 -4.25 -19.65 -6.65
C THR A 71 -3.37 -20.78 -6.10
N GLU A 72 -2.55 -20.50 -5.09
CA GLU A 72 -1.71 -21.51 -4.40
C GLU A 72 -2.54 -22.50 -3.55
N LEU A 73 -3.80 -22.18 -3.26
CA LEU A 73 -4.72 -23.02 -2.49
C LEU A 73 -5.58 -23.94 -3.35
N ALA A 74 -5.70 -23.67 -4.66
CA ALA A 74 -6.38 -24.54 -5.62
C ALA A 74 -5.68 -25.91 -5.67
#